data_AF-A0A1I1T5Y7-F1
#
_entry.id   AF-A0A1I1T5Y7-F1
#
_cell.length_a   1.000
_cell.length_b   1.000
_cell.length_c   1.000
_cell.angle_alpha   90.00
_cell.angle_beta   90.00
_cell.angle_gamma   90.00
#
_symmetry.space_group_name_H-M   'P 1'
#
loop_
_entity.id
_entity.type
_entity.pdbx_description
1 polymer ?
#
loop_
_entity_poly.entity_id
_entity_poly.type
_entity_poly.pdbx_seq_one_letter_code
_entity_poly.pdbx_strand_id
1 'polypeptide(L)'
;MEIVHTPGHSPGSVSFIFHEHACIVSGDVLFNNGIGRTDLPGGDINKLERSIRDSLYQLPGSFTVYPGHGPETTIENEKQSNPFFKA
;
A
#
# COMPACT_ATOMS: atom_id res chain seq x y z
N MET A 1 11.25 -5.39 11.84
CA MET A 1 10.90 -5.10 10.44
C MET A 1 10.29 -6.36 9.84
N GLU A 2 9.09 -6.24 9.30
CA GLU A 2 8.39 -7.31 8.59
C GLU A 2 8.37 -6.99 7.09
N ILE A 3 8.51 -8.00 6.25
CA ILE A 3 8.42 -7.85 4.79
C ILE A 3 7.15 -8.58 4.35
N VAL A 4 6.24 -7.85 3.71
CA VAL A 4 4.99 -8.42 3.20
C VAL A 4 4.99 -8.36 1.69
N HIS A 5 4.66 -9.48 1.05
CA HIS A 5 4.49 -9.54 -0.40
C HIS A 5 3.19 -8.85 -0.78
N THR A 6 3.30 -7.78 -1.57
CA THR A 6 2.19 -6.90 -1.96
C THR A 6 2.13 -6.74 -3.49
N PRO A 7 1.93 -7.85 -4.23
CA PRO A 7 1.93 -7.82 -5.69
C PRO A 7 0.76 -7.01 -6.25
N GLY A 8 0.92 -6.55 -7.48
CA GLY A 8 -0.16 -5.90 -8.24
C GLY A 8 0.35 -4.77 -9.12
N HIS A 9 1.16 -3.86 -8.57
CA HIS A 9 1.95 -2.94 -9.41
C HIS A 9 3.01 -3.71 -10.20
N SER A 10 3.72 -4.62 -9.52
CA SER A 10 4.60 -5.60 -10.14
C SER A 10 4.40 -6.98 -9.47
N PRO A 11 4.83 -8.08 -10.10
CA PRO A 11 4.77 -9.41 -9.48
C PRO A 11 5.63 -9.54 -8.21
N GLY A 12 6.69 -8.74 -8.11
CA GLY A 12 7.68 -8.78 -7.02
C GLY A 12 7.53 -7.66 -5.99
N SER A 13 6.47 -6.85 -6.07
CA SER A 13 6.26 -5.75 -5.12
C SER A 13 6.18 -6.26 -3.68
N VAL A 14 6.90 -5.60 -2.79
CA VAL A 14 6.88 -5.86 -1.34
C VAL A 14 6.71 -4.55 -0.59
N SER A 15 6.17 -4.62 0.61
CA SER A 15 6.08 -3.51 1.55
C SER A 15 6.82 -3.86 2.84
N PHE A 16 7.52 -2.88 3.41
CA PHE A 16 8.29 -3.04 4.65
C PHE A 16 7.53 -2.39 5.79
N ILE A 17 7.23 -3.17 6.84
CA ILE A 17 6.47 -2.71 8.00
C ILE A 17 7.40 -2.62 9.21
N PHE A 18 7.40 -1.45 9.86
CA PHE A 18 8.17 -1.16 11.05
C PHE A 18 7.21 -0.93 12.23
N HIS A 19 6.80 -2.03 12.87
CA HIS A 19 5.85 -2.01 13.99
C HIS A 19 6.23 -1.06 15.13
N GLU A 20 7.51 -1.05 15.53
CA GLU A 20 8.02 -0.17 16.60
C GLU A 20 7.95 1.32 16.26
N HIS A 21 7.97 1.65 14.96
CA HIS A 21 7.94 3.03 14.47
C HIS A 21 6.58 3.43 13.91
N ALA A 22 5.59 2.52 13.98
CA ALA A 22 4.27 2.66 13.38
C ALA A 22 4.33 3.20 11.93
N CYS A 23 5.20 2.63 11.09
CA CYS A 23 5.31 3.08 9.71
C CYS A 23 5.53 1.96 8.69
N ILE A 24 5.24 2.28 7.43
CA ILE A 24 5.27 1.38 6.28
C ILE A 24 6.03 2.06 5.15
N VAL A 25 6.96 1.35 4.50
CA VAL A 25 7.46 1.73 3.18
C VAL A 25 6.71 0.91 2.15
N SER A 26 5.77 1.55 1.43
CA SER A 26 4.84 0.85 0.52
C SER A 26 5.38 0.74 -0.92
N GLY A 27 6.42 1.49 -1.27
CA GLY A 27 6.89 1.58 -2.65
C GLY A 27 5.74 2.04 -3.57
N ASP A 28 5.56 1.36 -4.70
CA ASP A 28 4.50 1.67 -5.67
C ASP A 28 3.22 0.84 -5.45
N VAL A 29 2.88 0.53 -4.20
CA VAL A 29 1.65 -0.19 -3.85
C VAL A 29 0.53 0.79 -3.49
N LEU A 30 0.76 1.62 -2.46
CA LEU A 30 -0.22 2.56 -1.91
C LEU A 30 0.42 3.95 -1.79
N PHE A 31 -0.28 4.95 -2.31
CA PHE A 31 0.11 6.37 -2.30
C PHE A 31 -0.91 7.20 -1.53
N ASN A 32 -0.58 8.46 -1.24
CA ASN A 32 -1.56 9.43 -0.75
C ASN A 32 -2.68 9.62 -1.79
N ASN A 33 -3.89 9.15 -1.47
CA ASN A 33 -5.06 9.13 -2.36
C ASN A 33 -4.78 8.47 -3.72
N GLY A 34 -3.91 7.47 -3.75
CA GLY A 34 -3.46 6.85 -4.99
C GLY A 34 -2.97 5.42 -4.84
N ILE A 35 -2.74 4.75 -5.96
CA ILE A 35 -2.20 3.39 -6.04
C ILE A 35 -1.20 3.29 -7.20
N GLY A 36 -0.32 2.29 -7.16
CA GLY A 36 0.55 1.97 -8.28
C GLY A 36 -0.23 1.64 -9.56
N ARG A 37 0.34 2.00 -10.71
CA ARG A 37 -0.21 1.60 -12.01
C ARG A 37 -0.11 0.09 -12.20
N THR A 38 -1.06 -0.49 -12.93
CA THR A 38 -1.17 -1.95 -13.14
C THR A 38 -1.28 -2.35 -14.61
N ASP A 39 -1.14 -1.38 -15.52
CA ASP A 39 -1.30 -1.53 -16.97
C ASP A 39 0.00 -1.97 -17.69
N LEU A 40 1.11 -2.08 -16.97
CA LEU A 40 2.39 -2.58 -17.50
C LEU A 40 2.49 -4.11 -17.38
N PRO A 41 3.38 -4.78 -18.15
CA PRO A 41 3.55 -6.22 -18.07
C PRO A 41 3.80 -6.72 -16.64
N GLY A 42 2.98 -7.66 -16.19
CA GLY A 42 3.02 -8.21 -14.84
C GLY A 42 2.19 -7.45 -13.80
N GLY A 43 1.61 -6.30 -14.17
CA GLY A 43 0.63 -5.59 -13.36
C GLY A 43 -0.73 -6.30 -13.31
N ASP A 44 -1.43 -6.18 -12.18
CA ASP A 44 -2.72 -6.80 -11.93
C ASP A 44 -3.49 -6.01 -10.85
N ILE A 45 -4.57 -5.34 -11.25
CA ILE A 45 -5.38 -4.49 -10.37
C ILE A 45 -6.06 -5.27 -9.23
N ASN A 46 -6.49 -6.51 -9.49
CA ASN A 46 -7.17 -7.32 -8.48
C ASN A 46 -6.18 -7.80 -7.42
N LYS A 47 -4.94 -8.13 -7.83
CA LYS A 47 -3.87 -8.43 -6.88
C LYS A 47 -3.49 -7.19 -6.06
N LEU A 48 -3.40 -6.03 -6.72
CA LEU A 48 -3.07 -4.79 -6.01
C LEU A 48 -4.11 -4.46 -4.93
N GLU A 49 -5.40 -4.59 -5.28
CA GLU A 49 -6.49 -4.39 -4.32
C GLU A 49 -6.40 -5.34 -3.13
N ARG A 50 -6.21 -6.65 -3.38
CA ARG A 50 -6.06 -7.66 -2.30
C ARG A 50 -4.83 -7.38 -1.44
N SER A 51 -3.69 -7.05 -2.05
CA SER A 51 -2.48 -6.68 -1.32
C SER A 51 -2.72 -5.51 -0.37
N ILE A 52 -3.45 -4.48 -0.81
CA ILE A 52 -3.76 -3.33 0.04
C ILE A 52 -4.77 -3.72 1.13
N ARG A 53 -5.89 -4.36 0.78
CA ARG A 53 -6.96 -4.69 1.74
C ARG A 53 -6.55 -5.73 2.78
N ASP A 54 -5.93 -6.80 2.33
CA ASP A 54 -5.67 -7.99 3.15
C ASP A 54 -4.35 -7.87 3.91
N SER A 55 -3.48 -6.91 3.53
CA SER A 55 -2.22 -6.65 4.25
C SER A 55 -2.17 -5.25 4.86
N LEU A 56 -2.13 -4.19 4.03
CA LEU A 56 -1.86 -2.84 4.54
C LEU A 56 -3.03 -2.29 5.38
N TYR A 57 -4.27 -2.50 4.93
CA TYR A 57 -5.47 -2.09 5.66
C TYR A 57 -5.75 -2.97 6.89
N GLN A 58 -5.02 -4.04 7.14
CA GLN A 58 -5.12 -4.78 8.41
C GLN A 58 -4.30 -4.13 9.54
N LEU A 59 -3.44 -3.16 9.21
CA LEU A 59 -2.62 -2.47 10.19
C LEU A 59 -3.40 -1.37 10.92
N PRO A 60 -2.93 -0.94 12.11
CA PRO A 60 -3.52 0.17 12.84
C PRO A 60 -3.59 1.44 11.99
N GLY A 61 -4.70 2.17 12.09
CA GLY A 61 -4.94 3.38 11.29
C GLY A 61 -3.89 4.48 11.45
N SER A 62 -3.21 4.51 12.60
CA SER A 62 -2.13 5.46 12.91
C SER A 62 -0.81 5.19 12.19
N PHE A 63 -0.69 4.09 11.43
CA PHE A 63 0.55 3.79 10.73
C PHE A 63 0.78 4.78 9.58
N THR A 64 1.93 5.45 9.58
CA THR A 64 2.36 6.33 8.49
C THR A 64 2.82 5.51 7.29
N VAL A 65 2.33 5.83 6.11
CA VAL A 65 2.72 5.22 4.84
C VAL A 65 3.68 6.16 4.13
N TYR A 66 4.89 5.67 3.88
CA TYR A 66 5.91 6.30 3.04
C TYR A 66 5.88 5.67 1.64
N PRO A 67 5.26 6.33 0.66
CA PRO A 67 5.19 5.82 -0.70
C PRO A 67 6.51 5.98 -1.46
N GLY A 68 6.62 5.26 -2.58
CA GLY A 68 7.70 5.49 -3.56
C GLY A 68 7.61 6.86 -4.23
N HIS A 69 6.40 7.44 -4.30
CA HIS A 69 6.12 8.70 -4.98
C HIS A 69 5.06 9.52 -4.23
N GLY A 70 5.21 10.85 -4.28
CA GLY A 70 4.27 11.79 -3.64
C GLY A 70 4.46 11.92 -2.12
N PRO A 71 3.53 12.61 -1.44
CA PRO A 71 3.61 12.83 0.00
C PRO A 71 3.23 11.57 0.80
N GLU A 72 3.66 11.52 2.06
CA GLU A 72 3.21 10.51 3.01
C GLU A 72 1.69 10.60 3.29
N THR A 73 1.15 9.53 3.86
CA THR A 73 -0.26 9.42 4.27
C THR A 73 -0.37 8.49 5.49
N THR A 74 -1.58 8.16 5.95
CA THR A 74 -1.80 7.15 6.99
C THR A 74 -2.74 6.06 6.51
N ILE A 75 -2.69 4.88 7.14
CA ILE A 75 -3.63 3.79 6.85
C ILE A 75 -5.09 4.24 7.06
N GLU A 76 -5.38 5.02 8.11
CA GLU A 76 -6.72 5.55 8.32
C GLU A 76 -7.17 6.49 7.20
N ASN A 77 -6.30 7.41 6.77
CA ASN A 77 -6.63 8.34 5.69
C ASN A 77 -6.94 7.56 4.39
N GLU A 78 -6.08 6.62 4.01
CA GLU A 78 -6.31 5.84 2.78
C GLU A 78 -7.56 4.95 2.84
N LYS A 79 -7.86 4.34 4.00
CA LYS A 79 -9.12 3.60 4.17
C LYS A 79 -10.36 4.45 3.89
N GLN A 80 -10.31 5.72 4.28
CA GLN A 80 -11.46 6.65 4.21
C GLN A 80 -11.55 7.39 2.87
N SER A 81 -10.41 7.81 2.30
CA SER A 81 -10.38 8.75 1.19
C SER A 81 -9.82 8.20 -0.12
N ASN A 82 -9.19 7.02 -0.12
CA ASN A 82 -8.59 6.49 -1.35
C ASN A 82 -9.66 6.25 -2.43
N PRO A 83 -9.57 6.89 -3.60
CA PRO A 83 -10.62 6.85 -4.60
C PRO A 83 -10.67 5.52 -5.37
N PHE A 84 -9.66 4.66 -5.24
CA PHE A 84 -9.55 3.39 -5.95
C PHE A 84 -10.12 2.24 -5.12
N PHE A 85 -9.66 2.10 -3.87
CA PHE A 85 -10.00 0.98 -3.01
C PHE A 85 -10.51 1.45 -1.65
N LYS A 86 -11.83 1.41 -1.47
CA LYS A 86 -12.50 1.75 -0.20
C LYS A 86 -12.41 0.62 0.80
N ALA A 87 -12.02 0.87 2.04
CA ALA A 87 -11.93 -0.17 3.08
C ALA A 87 -13.22 -0.99 3.24
#